data_AF-A0A3B4F9U4-F1
#
_entry.id   AF-A0A3B4F9U4-F1
#
_cell.length_a   1.000
_cell.length_b   1.000
_cell.length_c   1.000
_cell.angle_alpha   90.00
_cell.angle_beta   90.00
_cell.angle_gamma   90.00
#
_symmetry.space_group_name_H-M   'P 1'
#
loop_
_entity.id
_entity.type
_entity.pdbx_description
1 polymer ?
#
loop_
_entity_poly.entity_id
_entity_poly.type
_entity_poly.pdbx_seq_one_letter_code
_entity_poly.pdbx_strand_id
1 'polypeptide(L)'
;MGSRLKQNPERTFYWFFEATCPVARDKDPGLLFQFPEDFNDEESCQTLPRFCFPYDIQRVRDGVAVQHFTFVLTDLEGCQRFGFCRLTNSTHTCLCILSYLPWFEVFYKLLNNLADYLSKGQTSEMKVLLASLYNQPLPLAAGSVTLQMGEQVLVSTEVSHPVGHSERQKGVPYFIAPDPRSLPSIPENRNLTELIVAVDVGNLLQLYASMLFERRILIFASKLSTLTSCVHALSAVLYPMYWQHIFIPVLPPHLLDYCW
;
A
#
# COMPACT_ATOMS: atom_id res chain seq x y z
N MET A 1 5.86 -19.25 15.49
CA MET A 1 4.90 -18.31 14.87
C MET A 1 5.65 -17.57 13.78
N GLY A 2 5.11 -17.54 12.56
CA GLY A 2 5.84 -17.13 11.35
C GLY A 2 5.47 -15.74 10.85
N SER A 3 6.02 -15.38 9.69
CA SER A 3 5.61 -14.20 8.94
C SER A 3 4.11 -14.25 8.62
N ARG A 4 3.46 -13.09 8.64
CA ARG A 4 2.05 -12.92 8.23
C ARG A 4 1.92 -12.51 6.76
N LEU A 5 3.00 -12.60 5.99
CA LEU A 5 2.97 -12.38 4.54
C LEU A 5 2.54 -13.66 3.82
N LYS A 6 1.67 -13.53 2.81
CA LYS A 6 1.32 -14.65 1.93
C LYS A 6 2.56 -15.07 1.15
N GLN A 7 2.98 -16.33 1.28
CA GLN A 7 4.23 -16.82 0.67
C GLN A 7 4.17 -16.86 -0.87
N ASN A 8 3.05 -17.34 -1.41
CA ASN A 8 2.87 -17.50 -2.86
C ASN A 8 1.52 -16.88 -3.27
N PRO A 9 1.42 -15.54 -3.32
CA PRO A 9 0.22 -14.91 -3.87
C PRO A 9 0.07 -15.28 -5.35
N GLU A 10 -1.16 -15.39 -5.83
CA GLU A 10 -1.44 -15.78 -7.22
C GLU A 10 -1.22 -14.63 -8.21
N ARG A 11 -1.34 -13.39 -7.73
CA ARG A 11 -1.33 -12.18 -8.56
C ARG A 11 -0.58 -11.04 -7.91
N THR A 12 -0.08 -10.13 -8.76
CA THR A 12 0.54 -8.86 -8.34
C THR A 12 -0.41 -8.01 -7.50
N PHE A 13 -1.66 -7.92 -7.92
CA PHE A 13 -2.74 -7.30 -7.15
C PHE A 13 -4.06 -7.97 -7.52
N TYR A 14 -5.07 -7.76 -6.69
CA TYR A 14 -6.36 -8.46 -6.79
C TYR A 14 -7.50 -7.51 -7.14
N TRP A 15 -7.40 -6.25 -6.69
CA TRP A 15 -8.41 -5.24 -6.97
C TRP A 15 -7.77 -3.86 -6.96
N PHE A 16 -8.05 -3.07 -7.99
CA PHE A 16 -7.77 -1.65 -8.05
C PHE A 16 -9.11 -0.92 -8.14
N PHE A 17 -9.26 0.18 -7.40
CA PHE A 17 -10.46 0.99 -7.50
C PHE A 17 -10.23 2.47 -7.19
N GLU A 18 -11.12 3.30 -7.70
CA GLU A 18 -11.27 4.71 -7.35
C GLU A 18 -12.54 4.91 -6.51
N ALA A 19 -12.35 5.31 -5.26
CA ALA A 19 -13.44 5.63 -4.35
C ALA A 19 -13.64 7.15 -4.24
N THR A 20 -14.89 7.55 -4.10
CA THR A 20 -15.29 8.95 -3.80
C THR A 20 -15.51 9.13 -2.32
N CYS A 21 -15.04 10.26 -1.80
CA CYS A 21 -15.25 10.64 -0.43
C CYS A 21 -16.76 10.74 -0.17
N PRO A 22 -17.28 10.14 0.92
CA PRO A 22 -18.68 10.28 1.24
C PRO A 22 -19.06 11.74 1.50
N VAL A 23 -20.26 12.11 1.08
CA VAL A 23 -20.82 13.45 1.29
C VAL A 23 -21.28 13.70 2.74
N ALA A 24 -21.52 12.63 3.51
CA ALA A 24 -21.96 12.68 4.89
C ALA A 24 -21.54 11.41 5.65
N ARG A 25 -21.61 11.43 6.98
CA ARG A 25 -21.17 10.32 7.84
C ARG A 25 -21.97 9.03 7.68
N ASP A 26 -23.24 9.16 7.33
CA ASP A 26 -24.20 8.08 7.10
C ASP A 26 -24.20 7.56 5.66
N LYS A 27 -23.35 8.14 4.81
CA LYS A 27 -23.18 7.73 3.42
C LYS A 27 -21.91 6.91 3.25
N ASP A 28 -22.00 5.96 2.34
CA ASP A 28 -20.87 5.12 1.98
C ASP A 28 -20.09 5.75 0.83
N PRO A 29 -18.76 5.51 0.77
CA PRO A 29 -17.96 5.92 -0.37
C PRO A 29 -18.50 5.29 -1.66
N GLY A 30 -18.66 6.08 -2.71
CA GLY A 30 -19.06 5.58 -4.03
C GLY A 30 -17.85 5.06 -4.83
N LEU A 31 -18.08 4.11 -5.73
CA LEU A 31 -17.05 3.55 -6.61
C LEU A 31 -17.15 4.18 -8.01
N LEU A 32 -16.13 4.92 -8.44
CA LEU A 32 -16.10 5.54 -9.78
C LEU A 32 -15.51 4.61 -10.83
N PHE A 33 -14.52 3.82 -10.43
CA PHE A 33 -13.80 2.93 -11.31
C PHE A 33 -13.35 1.70 -10.53
N GLN A 34 -13.32 0.55 -11.18
CA GLN A 34 -12.68 -0.65 -10.65
C GLN A 34 -12.02 -1.50 -11.73
N PHE A 35 -11.01 -2.25 -11.31
CA PHE A 35 -10.36 -3.28 -12.10
C PHE A 35 -9.97 -4.47 -11.21
N PRO A 36 -10.25 -5.72 -11.61
CA PRO A 36 -10.96 -6.09 -12.83
C PRO A 36 -12.46 -5.71 -12.74
N GLU A 37 -13.13 -5.58 -13.89
CA GLU A 37 -14.54 -5.10 -13.93
C GLU A 37 -15.51 -6.12 -13.32
N ASP A 38 -15.15 -7.41 -13.38
CA ASP A 38 -15.89 -8.56 -12.85
C ASP A 38 -15.50 -8.93 -11.41
N PHE A 39 -14.81 -8.05 -10.68
CA PHE A 39 -14.55 -8.25 -9.25
C PHE A 39 -15.88 -8.37 -8.48
N ASN A 40 -16.14 -9.54 -7.90
CA ASN A 40 -17.48 -9.96 -7.45
C ASN A 40 -17.58 -10.22 -5.93
N ASP A 41 -16.63 -9.73 -5.15
CA ASP A 41 -16.69 -9.80 -3.69
C ASP A 41 -17.53 -8.63 -3.14
N GLU A 42 -18.84 -8.88 -2.97
CA GLU A 42 -19.81 -7.88 -2.52
C GLU A 42 -19.45 -7.28 -1.15
N GLU A 43 -18.93 -8.09 -0.23
CA GLU A 43 -18.52 -7.64 1.10
C GLU A 43 -17.32 -6.69 0.99
N SER A 44 -16.31 -7.05 0.20
CA SER A 44 -15.17 -6.18 -0.07
C SER A 44 -15.60 -4.86 -0.74
N CYS A 45 -16.51 -4.93 -1.71
CA CYS A 45 -17.01 -3.75 -2.41
C CYS A 45 -17.75 -2.76 -1.48
N GLN A 46 -18.40 -3.25 -0.43
CA GLN A 46 -19.11 -2.39 0.54
C GLN A 46 -18.21 -1.88 1.67
N THR A 47 -17.23 -2.67 2.10
CA THR A 47 -16.45 -2.38 3.31
C THR A 47 -15.14 -1.66 3.01
N LEU A 48 -14.40 -2.09 2.00
CA LEU A 48 -13.03 -1.62 1.76
C LEU A 48 -12.94 -0.16 1.32
N PRO A 49 -13.89 0.39 0.53
CA PRO A 49 -13.88 1.82 0.27
C PRO A 49 -13.94 2.67 1.54
N ARG A 50 -14.52 2.18 2.64
CA ARG A 50 -14.52 2.90 3.94
C ARG A 50 -13.12 3.06 4.53
N PHE A 51 -12.19 2.15 4.21
CA PHE A 51 -10.79 2.26 4.63
C PHE A 51 -10.00 3.31 3.83
N CYS A 52 -10.53 3.78 2.69
CA CYS A 52 -9.93 4.89 1.94
C CYS A 52 -10.12 6.25 2.63
N PHE A 53 -11.12 6.36 3.53
CA PHE A 53 -11.44 7.59 4.25
C PHE A 53 -11.55 7.33 5.77
N PRO A 54 -10.47 6.86 6.43
CA PRO A 54 -10.54 6.39 7.81
C PRO A 54 -10.41 7.55 8.82
N TYR A 55 -11.23 8.57 8.64
CA TYR A 55 -11.23 9.79 9.45
C TYR A 55 -12.62 10.43 9.48
N ASP A 56 -12.81 11.40 10.37
CA ASP A 56 -14.06 12.16 10.45
C ASP A 56 -14.10 13.22 9.34
N ILE A 57 -14.82 12.92 8.26
CA ILE A 57 -14.93 13.77 7.05
C ILE A 57 -15.41 15.19 7.39
N GLN A 58 -16.21 15.37 8.45
CA GLN A 58 -16.72 16.68 8.87
C GLN A 58 -15.66 17.56 9.56
N ARG A 59 -14.58 16.95 10.08
CA ARG A 59 -13.53 17.65 10.84
C ARG A 59 -12.27 17.91 10.03
N VAL A 60 -12.15 17.31 8.84
CA VAL A 60 -10.98 17.50 7.99
C VAL A 60 -11.05 18.88 7.33
N ARG A 61 -9.95 19.62 7.43
CA ARG A 61 -9.75 20.87 6.69
C ARG A 61 -9.17 20.52 5.32
N ASP A 62 -9.61 21.24 4.29
CA ASP A 62 -9.09 21.08 2.94
C ASP A 62 -7.57 21.27 2.92
N GLY A 63 -6.85 20.16 2.74
CA GLY A 63 -5.41 20.15 2.57
C GLY A 63 -5.07 19.83 1.13
N VAL A 64 -4.22 20.63 0.48
CA VAL A 64 -3.87 20.44 -0.95
C VAL A 64 -2.94 19.24 -1.18
N ALA A 65 -2.33 18.69 -0.12
CA ALA A 65 -1.31 17.64 -0.24
C ALA A 65 -1.92 16.25 -0.50
N VAL A 66 -1.39 15.57 -1.52
CA VAL A 66 -1.61 14.14 -1.75
C VAL A 66 -1.02 13.34 -0.58
N GLN A 67 -1.80 12.40 -0.04
CA GLN A 67 -1.33 11.48 1.00
C GLN A 67 -1.31 10.06 0.47
N HIS A 68 -0.21 9.36 0.72
CA HIS A 68 -0.16 7.91 0.56
C HIS A 68 -0.19 7.26 1.93
N PHE A 69 -1.00 6.21 2.06
CA PHE A 69 -1.07 5.41 3.27
C PHE A 69 -1.45 3.98 2.90
N THR A 70 -1.19 3.04 3.80
CA THR A 70 -1.52 1.62 3.57
C THR A 70 -2.28 1.06 4.76
N PHE A 71 -3.55 0.70 4.54
CA PHE A 71 -4.29 -0.12 5.49
C PHE A 71 -3.99 -1.60 5.30
N VAL A 72 -4.32 -2.42 6.30
CA VAL A 72 -4.15 -3.88 6.23
C VAL A 72 -5.44 -4.56 6.65
N LEU A 73 -5.79 -5.58 5.88
CA LEU A 73 -6.83 -6.56 6.19
C LEU A 73 -6.13 -7.85 6.58
N THR A 74 -6.73 -8.60 7.51
CA THR A 74 -6.26 -9.93 7.88
C THR A 74 -7.20 -10.96 7.26
N ASP A 75 -6.68 -11.88 6.46
CA ASP A 75 -7.47 -13.00 5.91
C ASP A 75 -7.72 -14.10 6.96
N LEU A 76 -8.52 -15.10 6.59
CA LEU A 76 -8.86 -16.22 7.48
C LEU A 76 -7.64 -17.08 7.86
N GLU A 77 -6.57 -17.04 7.06
CA GLU A 77 -5.31 -17.71 7.35
C GLU A 77 -4.35 -16.84 8.19
N GLY A 78 -4.80 -15.66 8.62
CA GLY A 78 -4.00 -14.71 9.40
C GLY A 78 -3.00 -13.91 8.57
N CYS A 79 -3.01 -14.04 7.24
CA CYS A 79 -2.13 -13.32 6.33
C CYS A 79 -2.61 -11.88 6.10
N GLN A 80 -1.66 -10.98 5.83
CA GLN A 80 -1.91 -9.57 5.61
C GLN A 80 -2.17 -9.27 4.14
N ARG A 81 -3.32 -8.66 3.85
CA ARG A 81 -3.64 -8.05 2.56
C ARG A 81 -3.56 -6.54 2.69
N PHE A 82 -2.72 -5.91 1.88
CA PHE A 82 -2.40 -4.49 1.94
C PHE A 82 -3.29 -3.70 0.99
N GLY A 83 -3.91 -2.62 1.48
CA GLY A 83 -4.62 -1.62 0.69
C GLY A 83 -3.79 -0.36 0.54
N PHE A 84 -3.04 -0.25 -0.55
CA PHE A 84 -2.20 0.90 -0.86
C PHE A 84 -3.07 2.03 -1.39
N CYS A 85 -3.11 3.15 -0.69
CA CYS A 85 -3.99 4.27 -1.00
C CYS A 85 -3.21 5.49 -1.48
N ARG A 86 -3.79 6.21 -2.43
CA ARG A 86 -3.42 7.57 -2.82
C ARG A 86 -4.66 8.45 -2.67
N LEU A 87 -4.71 9.20 -1.58
CA LEU A 87 -5.78 10.13 -1.25
C LEU A 87 -5.45 11.52 -1.77
N THR A 88 -6.43 12.16 -2.41
CA THR A 88 -6.33 13.54 -2.89
C THR A 88 -7.58 14.31 -2.49
N ASN A 89 -7.41 15.32 -1.64
CA ASN A 89 -8.55 16.11 -1.16
C ASN A 89 -9.11 17.03 -2.24
N SER A 90 -8.31 17.43 -3.25
CA SER A 90 -8.77 18.34 -4.30
C SER A 90 -9.87 17.76 -5.19
N THR A 91 -9.83 16.43 -5.42
CA THR A 91 -10.84 15.71 -6.19
C THR A 91 -11.82 14.97 -5.30
N HIS A 92 -11.62 14.99 -3.98
CA HIS A 92 -12.36 14.16 -3.03
C HIS A 92 -12.38 12.67 -3.44
N THR A 93 -11.28 12.16 -4.00
CA THR A 93 -11.15 10.76 -4.39
C THR A 93 -9.94 10.08 -3.76
N CYS A 94 -10.01 8.76 -3.68
CA CYS A 94 -8.90 7.92 -3.25
C CYS A 94 -8.75 6.77 -4.23
N LEU A 95 -7.53 6.61 -4.77
CA LEU A 95 -7.16 5.43 -5.53
C LEU A 95 -6.62 4.37 -4.58
N CYS A 96 -7.02 3.11 -4.75
CA CYS A 96 -6.59 2.01 -3.90
C CYS A 96 -6.19 0.79 -4.72
N ILE A 97 -5.05 0.17 -4.39
CA ILE A 97 -4.64 -1.15 -4.89
C ILE A 97 -4.59 -2.13 -3.71
N LEU A 98 -5.28 -3.27 -3.86
CA LEU A 98 -5.24 -4.39 -2.92
C LEU A 98 -4.29 -5.48 -3.39
N SER A 99 -3.29 -5.80 -2.58
CA SER A 99 -2.29 -6.83 -2.86
C SER A 99 -1.83 -7.55 -1.60
N TYR A 100 -1.40 -8.80 -1.73
CA TYR A 100 -0.65 -9.51 -0.68
C TYR A 100 0.85 -9.19 -0.69
N LEU A 101 1.34 -8.52 -1.75
CA LEU A 101 2.75 -8.15 -1.88
C LEU A 101 3.03 -6.85 -1.13
N PRO A 102 3.98 -6.81 -0.19
CA PRO A 102 4.29 -5.61 0.59
C PRO A 102 5.20 -4.64 -0.20
N TRP A 103 4.87 -4.33 -1.45
CA TRP A 103 5.70 -3.50 -2.34
C TRP A 103 5.31 -2.02 -2.27
N PHE A 104 5.48 -1.41 -1.09
CA PHE A 104 5.04 -0.04 -0.80
C PHE A 104 5.47 0.98 -1.85
N GLU A 105 6.77 1.06 -2.15
CA GLU A 105 7.34 2.05 -3.07
C GLU A 105 6.85 1.82 -4.52
N VAL A 106 6.67 0.56 -4.91
CA VAL A 106 6.17 0.19 -6.25
C VAL A 106 4.71 0.61 -6.40
N PHE A 107 3.85 0.22 -5.47
CA PHE A 107 2.43 0.54 -5.55
C PHE A 107 2.15 2.03 -5.40
N TYR A 108 2.89 2.77 -4.58
CA TYR A 108 2.73 4.22 -4.52
C TYR A 108 3.13 4.94 -5.81
N LYS A 109 4.21 4.49 -6.46
CA LYS A 109 4.60 5.01 -7.79
C LYS A 109 3.56 4.66 -8.85
N LEU A 110 3.06 3.41 -8.84
CA LEU A 110 2.00 2.98 -9.74
C LEU A 110 0.72 3.81 -9.55
N LEU A 111 0.29 4.04 -8.31
CA LEU A 111 -0.87 4.88 -8.00
C LEU A 111 -0.71 6.33 -8.50
N ASN A 112 0.49 6.89 -8.45
CA ASN A 112 0.75 8.21 -9.03
C ASN A 112 0.60 8.19 -10.55
N ASN A 113 1.15 7.17 -11.22
CA ASN A 113 0.99 7.02 -12.67
C ASN A 113 -0.48 6.83 -13.08
N LEU A 114 -1.23 6.02 -12.34
CA LEU A 114 -2.67 5.80 -12.57
C LEU A 114 -3.46 7.10 -12.38
N ALA A 115 -3.14 7.89 -11.36
CA ALA A 115 -3.74 9.21 -11.17
C ALA A 115 -3.44 10.16 -12.33
N ASP A 116 -2.22 10.12 -12.87
CA ASP A 116 -1.85 10.93 -14.03
C ASP A 116 -2.66 10.54 -15.27
N TYR A 117 -2.85 9.23 -15.54
CA TYR A 117 -3.72 8.77 -16.63
C TYR A 117 -5.16 9.25 -16.46
N LEU A 118 -5.73 9.15 -15.25
CA LEU A 118 -7.07 9.64 -14.94
C LEU A 118 -7.21 11.15 -15.17
N SER A 119 -6.22 11.94 -14.72
CA SER A 119 -6.21 13.40 -14.90
C SER A 119 -6.15 13.83 -16.37
N LYS A 120 -5.59 12.99 -17.25
CA LYS A 120 -5.47 13.21 -18.69
C LYS A 120 -6.61 12.59 -19.51
N GLY A 121 -7.54 11.89 -18.87
CA GLY A 121 -8.63 11.16 -19.53
C GLY A 121 -8.19 9.90 -20.28
N GLN A 122 -6.97 9.40 -20.04
CA GLN A 122 -6.35 8.27 -20.74
C GLN A 122 -6.76 6.92 -20.13
N THR A 123 -8.07 6.68 -20.10
CA THR A 123 -8.66 5.51 -19.42
C THR A 123 -8.31 4.20 -20.14
N SER A 124 -8.15 4.22 -21.46
CA SER A 124 -7.81 3.03 -22.25
C SER A 124 -6.41 2.53 -21.91
N GLU A 125 -5.43 3.43 -21.91
CA GLU A 125 -4.03 3.14 -21.57
C GLU A 125 -3.91 2.67 -20.12
N MET A 126 -4.67 3.28 -19.20
CA MET A 126 -4.76 2.84 -17.82
C MET A 126 -5.29 1.40 -17.69
N LYS A 127 -6.35 1.05 -18.42
CA LYS A 127 -6.91 -0.31 -18.43
C LYS A 127 -5.93 -1.32 -19.00
N VAL A 128 -5.23 -0.99 -20.08
CA VAL A 128 -4.18 -1.85 -20.66
C VAL A 128 -3.06 -2.10 -19.65
N LEU A 129 -2.61 -1.05 -18.97
CA LEU A 129 -1.62 -1.12 -17.90
C LEU A 129 -2.07 -2.07 -16.77
N LEU A 130 -3.27 -1.86 -16.24
CA LEU A 130 -3.84 -2.69 -15.17
C LEU A 130 -3.98 -4.15 -15.60
N ALA A 131 -4.49 -4.40 -16.81
CA ALA A 131 -4.64 -5.74 -17.36
C ALA A 131 -3.31 -6.44 -17.57
N SER A 132 -2.28 -5.72 -18.00
CA SER A 132 -0.94 -6.27 -18.17
C SER A 132 -0.34 -6.69 -16.82
N LEU A 133 -0.41 -5.81 -15.81
CA LEU A 133 0.08 -6.11 -14.45
C LEU A 133 -0.71 -7.23 -13.76
N TYR A 134 -2.02 -7.33 -14.01
CA TYR A 134 -2.90 -8.31 -13.38
C TYR A 134 -2.72 -9.73 -13.92
N ASN A 135 -2.38 -9.85 -15.20
CA ASN A 135 -2.12 -11.13 -15.87
C ASN A 135 -0.65 -11.56 -15.81
N GLN A 136 0.21 -10.69 -15.27
CA GLN A 136 1.64 -10.98 -15.20
C GLN A 136 1.91 -12.12 -14.20
N PRO A 137 2.66 -13.17 -14.60
CA PRO A 137 3.06 -14.21 -13.66
C PRO A 137 4.00 -13.61 -12.60
N LEU A 138 3.77 -13.99 -11.35
CA LEU A 138 4.69 -13.63 -10.29
C LEU A 138 5.97 -14.46 -10.41
N PRO A 139 7.14 -13.80 -10.36
CA PRO A 139 8.41 -14.48 -10.43
C PRO A 139 8.57 -15.41 -9.21
N LEU A 140 8.72 -16.71 -9.49
CA LEU A 140 8.87 -17.76 -8.47
C LEU A 140 10.21 -17.71 -7.71
N ALA A 141 11.18 -16.93 -8.21
CA ALA A 141 12.53 -16.88 -7.65
C ALA A 141 12.78 -15.59 -6.86
N ALA A 142 13.44 -15.73 -5.71
CA ALA A 142 13.95 -14.62 -4.92
C ALA A 142 15.05 -13.86 -5.70
N GLY A 143 14.64 -12.85 -6.45
CA GLY A 143 15.50 -11.96 -7.23
C GLY A 143 14.77 -10.67 -7.58
N SER A 144 15.54 -9.60 -7.79
CA SER A 144 15.04 -8.31 -8.25
C SER A 144 14.38 -8.45 -9.62
N VAL A 145 13.06 -8.25 -9.70
CA VAL A 145 12.32 -8.44 -10.95
C VAL A 145 12.00 -7.12 -11.58
N THR A 146 12.50 -6.90 -12.79
CA THR A 146 12.33 -5.66 -13.55
C THR A 146 11.02 -5.73 -14.34
N LEU A 147 10.02 -4.92 -13.99
CA LEU A 147 8.73 -4.77 -14.66
C LEU A 147 8.83 -3.63 -15.68
N GLN A 148 9.23 -3.86 -16.92
CA GLN A 148 9.26 -2.79 -17.93
C GLN A 148 7.87 -2.42 -18.41
N MET A 149 7.59 -1.12 -18.54
CA MET A 149 6.28 -0.54 -18.85
C MET A 149 6.23 0.10 -20.25
N GLY A 150 5.98 -0.70 -21.28
CA GLY A 150 5.85 -0.25 -22.68
C GLY A 150 4.58 -0.78 -23.36
N GLU A 151 4.54 -0.80 -24.70
CA GLU A 151 3.47 -1.47 -25.47
C GLU A 151 3.34 -2.97 -25.13
N GLN A 152 4.37 -3.54 -24.51
CA GLN A 152 4.38 -4.85 -23.87
C GLN A 152 5.12 -4.75 -22.53
N VAL A 153 4.58 -5.36 -21.47
CA VAL A 153 5.27 -5.47 -20.18
C VAL A 153 6.25 -6.63 -20.23
N LEU A 154 7.54 -6.34 -20.13
CA LEU A 154 8.62 -7.33 -20.13
C LEU A 154 9.14 -7.54 -18.71
N VAL A 155 9.27 -8.81 -18.33
CA VAL A 155 9.80 -9.25 -17.03
C VAL A 155 11.22 -9.74 -17.25
N SER A 156 12.22 -8.98 -16.79
CA SER A 156 13.62 -9.40 -16.84
C SER A 156 14.09 -9.80 -15.44
N THR A 157 14.48 -11.06 -15.29
CA THR A 157 15.12 -11.62 -14.10
C THR A 157 16.63 -11.49 -14.24
N GLU A 158 17.17 -10.27 -14.28
CA GLU A 158 18.61 -10.05 -14.35
C GLU A 158 19.16 -9.59 -13.00
N VAL A 159 20.02 -10.42 -12.41
CA VAL A 159 20.85 -10.08 -11.25
C VAL A 159 21.92 -9.11 -11.73
N SER A 160 21.68 -7.81 -11.59
CA SER A 160 22.60 -6.79 -12.07
C SER A 160 23.73 -6.58 -11.05
N HIS A 161 24.89 -7.20 -11.30
CA HIS A 161 26.16 -6.61 -10.88
C HIS A 161 26.48 -5.38 -11.76
N PRO A 162 27.15 -4.34 -11.23
CA PRO A 162 27.29 -3.07 -11.93
C PRO A 162 28.42 -3.16 -12.96
N VAL A 163 28.08 -3.29 -14.24
CA VAL A 163 29.05 -3.07 -15.33
C VAL A 163 28.39 -2.35 -16.49
N GLY A 164 28.92 -1.16 -16.79
CA GLY A 164 29.04 -0.64 -18.15
C GLY A 164 27.81 0.04 -18.74
N HIS A 165 27.90 1.35 -18.90
CA HIS A 165 27.03 2.13 -19.77
C HIS A 165 26.92 1.51 -21.18
N SER A 166 25.71 1.13 -21.60
CA SER A 166 25.37 1.02 -23.02
C SER A 166 23.98 1.62 -23.29
N GLU A 167 24.03 2.73 -24.02
CA GLU A 167 23.07 3.30 -24.97
C GLU A 167 21.58 3.43 -24.60
N ARG A 168 21.17 4.70 -24.58
CA ARG A 168 19.84 5.25 -24.33
C ARG A 168 18.78 4.68 -25.28
N GLN A 169 18.04 3.65 -24.85
CA GLN A 169 16.65 3.50 -25.25
C GLN A 169 15.80 4.50 -24.44
N LYS A 170 14.94 5.28 -25.12
CA LYS A 170 14.01 6.21 -24.46
C LYS A 170 13.22 5.44 -23.39
N GLY A 171 13.39 5.87 -22.14
CA GLY A 171 13.07 5.13 -20.93
C GLY A 171 11.62 4.65 -20.85
N VAL A 172 11.46 3.35 -21.03
CA VAL A 172 10.28 2.59 -20.67
C VAL A 172 10.31 2.47 -19.13
N PRO A 173 9.34 3.04 -18.37
CA PRO A 173 9.39 3.00 -16.91
C PRO A 173 9.45 1.55 -16.43
N TYR A 174 10.23 1.24 -15.41
CA TYR A 174 10.19 -0.10 -14.86
C TYR A 174 10.18 -0.15 -13.34
N PHE A 175 9.67 -1.24 -12.76
CA PHE A 175 9.71 -1.48 -11.31
C PHE A 175 10.62 -2.64 -10.99
N ILE A 176 11.30 -2.60 -9.84
CA ILE A 176 12.08 -3.73 -9.36
C ILE A 176 11.34 -4.34 -8.17
N ALA A 177 11.00 -5.64 -8.25
CA ALA A 177 10.44 -6.36 -7.10
C ALA A 177 11.44 -6.33 -5.92
N PRO A 178 11.05 -5.85 -4.73
CA PRO A 178 11.90 -5.86 -3.55
C PRO A 178 12.31 -7.28 -3.14
N ASP A 179 13.56 -7.48 -2.71
CA ASP A 179 14.00 -8.74 -2.08
C ASP A 179 13.39 -8.84 -0.67
N PRO A 180 12.55 -9.85 -0.36
CA PRO A 180 11.94 -9.98 0.95
C PRO A 180 12.94 -10.28 2.08
N ARG A 181 14.21 -10.59 1.76
CA ARG A 181 15.27 -10.89 2.73
C ARG A 181 16.16 -9.69 3.05
N SER A 182 16.06 -8.61 2.27
CA SER A 182 16.88 -7.42 2.52
C SER A 182 16.33 -6.65 3.71
N LEU A 183 17.24 -6.10 4.52
CA LEU A 183 16.85 -5.17 5.57
C LEU A 183 16.42 -3.84 4.94
N PRO A 184 15.38 -3.18 5.47
CA PRO A 184 14.99 -1.86 5.00
C PRO A 184 16.11 -0.84 5.25
N SER A 185 16.48 -0.07 4.23
CA SER A 185 17.46 1.02 4.31
C SER A 185 16.77 2.39 4.32
N ILE A 186 17.44 3.39 4.89
CA ILE A 186 17.01 4.78 4.87
C ILE A 186 17.90 5.53 3.87
N PRO A 187 17.35 6.35 2.95
CA PRO A 187 15.96 6.78 2.86
C PRO A 187 15.06 5.94 1.93
N GLU A 188 15.53 4.81 1.40
CA GLU A 188 14.82 4.07 0.35
C GLU A 188 13.50 3.47 0.83
N ASN A 189 13.47 2.96 2.07
CA ASN A 189 12.26 2.46 2.69
C ASN A 189 11.47 3.63 3.29
N ARG A 190 10.32 3.95 2.68
CA ARG A 190 9.50 5.08 3.12
C ARG A 190 8.99 4.94 4.54
N ASN A 191 8.54 3.73 4.91
CA ASN A 191 7.93 3.48 6.21
C ASN A 191 8.94 3.75 7.34
N LEU A 192 10.13 3.17 7.22
CA LEU A 192 11.22 3.34 8.19
C LEU A 192 11.72 4.78 8.23
N THR A 193 11.86 5.42 7.07
CA THR A 193 12.27 6.81 6.98
C THR A 193 11.29 7.74 7.71
N GLU A 194 9.98 7.56 7.49
CA GLU A 194 8.95 8.35 8.16
C GLU A 194 8.93 8.10 9.67
N LEU A 195 9.12 6.85 10.14
CA LEU A 195 9.21 6.52 11.56
C LEU A 195 10.33 7.29 12.25
N ILE A 196 11.54 7.26 11.68
CA ILE A 196 12.72 7.92 12.26
C ILE A 196 12.60 9.45 12.24
N VAL A 197 11.90 10.01 11.24
CA VAL A 197 11.64 11.45 11.15
C VAL A 197 10.54 11.89 12.11
N ALA A 198 9.50 11.08 12.30
CA ALA A 198 8.29 11.47 13.04
C ALA A 198 8.33 11.14 14.54
N VAL A 199 9.13 10.15 14.97
CA VAL A 199 9.14 9.63 16.34
C VAL A 199 10.52 9.83 16.95
N ASP A 200 10.58 10.51 18.11
CA ASP A 200 11.82 10.65 18.84
C ASP A 200 12.30 9.32 19.43
N VAL A 201 13.60 9.23 19.70
CA VAL A 201 14.26 8.01 20.17
C VAL A 201 13.66 7.48 21.47
N GLY A 202 13.23 8.36 22.39
CA GLY A 202 12.64 7.96 23.66
C GLY A 202 11.32 7.22 23.47
N ASN A 203 10.42 7.80 22.67
CA ASN A 203 9.15 7.18 22.31
C ASN A 203 9.35 5.91 21.48
N LEU A 204 10.33 5.87 20.58
CA LEU A 204 10.65 4.66 19.79
C LEU A 204 11.06 3.49 20.69
N LEU A 205 11.91 3.74 21.69
CA LEU A 205 12.33 2.70 22.65
C LEU A 205 11.15 2.22 23.52
N GLN A 206 10.26 3.12 23.94
CA GLN A 206 9.06 2.74 24.67
C GLN A 206 8.10 1.90 23.84
N LEU A 207 7.91 2.24 22.56
CA LEU A 207 7.11 1.46 21.63
C LEU A 207 7.71 0.07 21.40
N TYR A 208 9.02 0.00 21.14
CA TYR A 208 9.71 -1.27 20.97
C TYR A 208 9.58 -2.17 22.20
N ALA A 209 9.82 -1.63 23.41
CA ALA A 209 9.59 -2.35 24.65
C ALA A 209 8.14 -2.82 24.79
N SER A 210 7.16 -1.94 24.52
CA SER A 210 5.74 -2.27 24.59
C SER A 210 5.36 -3.41 23.64
N MET A 211 5.95 -3.47 22.45
CA MET A 211 5.76 -4.57 21.49
C MET A 211 6.36 -5.89 22.02
N LEU A 212 7.56 -5.84 22.62
CA LEU A 212 8.17 -7.05 23.22
C LEU A 212 7.36 -7.61 24.40
N PHE A 213 6.58 -6.76 25.08
CA PHE A 213 5.65 -7.17 26.14
C PHE A 213 4.22 -7.42 25.63
N GLU A 214 4.02 -7.50 24.31
CA GLU A 214 2.72 -7.75 23.67
C GLU A 214 1.59 -6.84 24.18
N ARG A 215 1.89 -5.57 24.44
CA ARG A 215 0.90 -4.61 24.96
C ARG A 215 -0.10 -4.21 23.88
N ARG A 216 -1.27 -3.73 24.33
CA ARG A 216 -2.23 -3.01 23.48
C ARG A 216 -1.66 -1.62 23.20
N ILE A 217 -1.33 -1.33 21.94
CA ILE A 217 -0.67 -0.08 21.53
C ILE A 217 -1.60 0.68 20.59
N LEU A 218 -1.89 1.94 20.93
CA LEU A 218 -2.60 2.88 20.05
C LEU A 218 -1.64 3.97 19.61
N ILE A 219 -1.58 4.23 18.31
CA ILE A 219 -0.75 5.29 17.71
C ILE A 219 -1.70 6.31 17.08
N PHE A 220 -1.45 7.59 17.35
CA PHE A 220 -2.22 8.70 16.81
C PHE A 220 -1.32 9.60 15.98
N ALA A 221 -1.80 10.02 14.81
CA ALA A 221 -1.16 11.07 14.01
C ALA A 221 -2.22 11.86 13.26
N SER A 222 -1.88 13.10 12.88
CA SER A 222 -2.75 13.97 12.07
C SER A 222 -2.66 13.69 10.58
N LYS A 223 -1.67 12.91 10.14
CA LYS A 223 -1.44 12.50 8.75
C LYS A 223 -1.54 10.98 8.64
N LEU A 224 -2.33 10.48 7.69
CA LEU A 224 -2.49 9.04 7.45
C LEU A 224 -1.18 8.40 6.99
N SER A 225 -0.39 9.15 6.21
CA SER A 225 0.92 8.72 5.77
C SER A 225 1.83 8.42 6.95
N THR A 226 1.91 9.33 7.92
CA THR A 226 2.76 9.19 9.11
C THR A 226 2.27 8.04 9.98
N LEU A 227 0.95 7.98 10.23
CA LEU A 227 0.34 6.92 11.05
C LEU A 227 0.69 5.53 10.53
N THR A 228 0.32 5.24 9.28
CA THR A 228 0.48 3.90 8.71
C THR A 228 1.95 3.55 8.53
N SER A 229 2.79 4.51 8.10
CA SER A 229 4.23 4.30 7.97
C SER A 229 4.88 3.91 9.29
N CYS A 230 4.54 4.61 10.38
CA CYS A 230 5.04 4.28 11.70
C CYS A 230 4.63 2.87 12.14
N VAL A 231 3.35 2.50 11.96
CA VAL A 231 2.85 1.16 12.33
C VAL A 231 3.56 0.05 11.54
N HIS A 232 3.71 0.21 10.22
CA HIS A 232 4.40 -0.76 9.36
C HIS A 232 5.88 -0.88 9.71
N ALA A 233 6.57 0.25 9.93
CA ALA A 233 7.97 0.27 10.31
C ALA A 233 8.22 -0.38 11.66
N LEU A 234 7.39 -0.10 12.66
CA LEU A 234 7.48 -0.73 13.98
C LEU A 234 7.32 -2.26 13.89
N SER A 235 6.41 -2.74 13.05
CA SER A 235 6.29 -4.19 12.80
C SER A 235 7.54 -4.77 12.15
N ALA A 236 8.25 -4.02 11.29
CA ALA A 236 9.48 -4.47 10.65
C ALA A 236 10.68 -4.46 11.61
N VAL A 237 10.72 -3.54 12.58
CA VAL A 237 11.78 -3.45 13.61
C VAL A 237 11.82 -4.68 14.52
N LEU A 238 10.74 -5.45 14.60
CA LEU A 238 10.72 -6.72 15.35
C LEU A 238 11.52 -7.86 14.70
N TYR A 239 11.97 -7.70 13.45
CA TYR A 239 12.70 -8.76 12.73
C TYR A 239 13.82 -9.38 13.59
N PRO A 240 13.93 -10.72 13.65
CA PRO A 240 13.22 -11.74 12.85
C PRO A 240 11.86 -12.19 13.41
N MET A 241 11.34 -11.53 14.45
CA MET A 241 10.00 -11.77 14.98
C MET A 241 8.95 -10.95 14.20
N TYR A 242 7.69 -11.38 14.30
CA TYR A 242 6.55 -10.72 13.66
C TYR A 242 5.44 -10.54 14.68
N TRP A 243 4.75 -9.40 14.65
CA TRP A 243 3.57 -9.17 15.49
C TRP A 243 2.44 -10.13 15.12
N GLN A 244 1.97 -10.93 16.09
CA GLN A 244 0.99 -11.99 15.84
C GLN A 244 -0.45 -11.61 16.18
N HIS A 245 -0.64 -10.59 17.02
CA HIS A 245 -1.96 -10.17 17.48
C HIS A 245 -2.65 -9.23 16.47
N ILE A 246 -3.75 -8.61 16.89
CA ILE A 246 -4.49 -7.61 16.12
C ILE A 246 -3.53 -6.56 15.56
N PHE A 247 -3.59 -6.34 14.25
CA PHE A 247 -2.73 -5.41 13.52
C PHE A 247 -3.58 -4.60 12.56
N ILE A 248 -3.87 -3.36 12.94
CA ILE A 248 -4.73 -2.45 12.16
C ILE A 248 -3.96 -1.11 12.01
N PRO A 249 -3.21 -0.91 10.91
CA PRO A 249 -2.40 0.29 10.71
C PRO A 249 -3.19 1.60 10.70
N VAL A 250 -4.46 1.53 10.35
CA VAL A 250 -5.39 2.66 10.41
C VAL A 250 -6.79 2.11 10.64
N LEU A 251 -7.48 2.67 11.63
CA LEU A 251 -8.79 2.21 12.07
C LEU A 251 -9.88 3.20 11.62
N PRO A 252 -10.78 2.80 10.69
CA PRO A 252 -11.91 3.63 10.31
C PRO A 252 -12.87 3.93 11.48
N PRO A 253 -13.62 5.05 11.45
CA PRO A 253 -14.51 5.43 12.55
C PRO A 253 -15.55 4.39 12.97
N HIS A 254 -16.06 3.61 12.02
CA HIS A 254 -17.06 2.57 12.27
C HIS A 254 -16.51 1.33 13.00
N LEU A 255 -15.18 1.23 13.15
CA LEU A 255 -14.51 0.14 13.85
C LEU A 255 -13.86 0.59 15.17
N LEU A 256 -14.16 1.80 15.66
CA LEU A 256 -13.55 2.32 16.90
C LEU A 256 -13.82 1.46 18.14
N ASP A 257 -14.90 0.68 18.13
CA ASP A 257 -15.24 -0.23 19.23
C ASP A 257 -14.19 -1.34 19.43
N TYR A 258 -13.37 -1.65 18.41
CA TYR A 258 -12.26 -2.61 18.51
C TYR A 258 -11.11 -2.13 19.41
N CYS A 259 -11.13 -0.87 19.87
CA CYS A 259 -10.11 -0.33 20.77
C CYS A 259 -10.29 -0.74 22.24
N TRP A 260 -11.47 -1.23 22.63
CA TRP A 260 -11.86 -1.42 24.03
C TRP A 260 -11.80 -2.88 24.49
#